data_AF-A0A7Z7HS87-F1
#
_entry.id   AF-A0A7Z7HS87-F1
#
_cell.length_a   1.000
_cell.length_b   1.000
_cell.length_c   1.000
_cell.angle_alpha   90.00
_cell.angle_beta   90.00
_cell.angle_gamma   90.00
#
_symmetry.space_group_name_H-M   'P 1'
#
loop_
_entity.id
_entity.type
_entity.pdbx_description
1 polymer ?
#
loop_
_entity_poly.entity_id
_entity_poly.type
_entity_poly.pdbx_seq_one_letter_code
_entity_poly.pdbx_strand_id
1 'polypeptide(L)'
;MNMSKLLGILLVTGALLAASGCAGNAKKVENGQPERNFNAPSLQVNADSKAREILAAIPQESLLERFETYDAAGRLIGYAALTDTTMGALVFVDGKLLGSLSKQHAQAFYICRGHVMAIAKRYWASEAGAWLETLLANVRPESAVLLEFTGRSTMQSIKSATENPLLGGLKAIIGMGTNPLKVISTLNNARDQYQASEQFADEEKGLSQLRPGMSEQRLVRVARPQDLLFVDGGMVLSYPSHRVDYFMAAGSIRVIQQPSFYFLSRTNAALFYAPGTRWTDCTAERWPQALSAEEIKEVAREAATESTAIPQP
;
A
#
# COMPACT_ATOMS: atom_id res chain seq x y z
N MET A 1 44.73 46.12 -12.90
CA MET A 1 44.59 47.37 -12.11
C MET A 1 44.72 48.56 -13.05
N ASN A 2 43.61 49.21 -13.38
CA ASN A 2 43.57 50.63 -13.71
C ASN A 2 42.15 51.16 -13.51
N MET A 3 42.09 52.28 -12.77
CA MET A 3 40.95 53.11 -12.40
C MET A 3 40.27 53.69 -13.66
N SER A 4 38.94 53.69 -13.81
CA SER A 4 37.89 54.46 -13.13
C SER A 4 37.42 55.68 -13.94
N LYS A 5 36.11 55.96 -13.83
CA LYS A 5 35.29 57.08 -14.35
C LYS A 5 34.78 56.89 -15.80
N LEU A 6 33.54 57.24 -16.18
CA LEU A 6 32.57 58.23 -15.67
C LEU A 6 31.12 57.79 -16.01
N LEU A 7 30.17 58.18 -15.15
CA LEU A 7 28.83 58.80 -15.40
C LEU A 7 28.05 58.44 -16.68
N GLY A 8 26.73 58.25 -16.70
CA GLY A 8 25.67 58.49 -15.72
C GLY A 8 24.32 58.71 -16.45
N ILE A 9 23.28 58.95 -15.66
CA ILE A 9 21.96 59.54 -15.98
C ILE A 9 20.74 58.58 -16.05
N LEU A 10 19.95 58.73 -14.99
CA LEU A 10 18.53 58.41 -14.82
C LEU A 10 17.64 58.83 -16.00
N LEU A 11 16.56 58.08 -16.23
CA LEU A 11 15.27 58.69 -16.49
C LEU A 11 14.14 57.86 -15.85
N VAL A 12 13.51 58.49 -14.86
CA VAL A 12 12.27 58.10 -14.21
C VAL A 12 11.13 58.81 -14.93
N THR A 13 10.14 58.06 -15.40
CA THR A 13 8.74 58.47 -15.68
C THR A 13 7.97 57.14 -15.88
N GLY A 14 6.89 56.75 -15.21
CA GLY A 14 5.90 57.47 -14.43
C GLY A 14 4.51 57.20 -15.03
N ALA A 15 3.65 56.46 -14.28
CA ALA A 15 2.17 56.36 -14.40
C ALA A 15 1.60 55.66 -15.66
N LEU A 16 0.41 55.04 -15.69
CA LEU A 16 -0.55 54.42 -14.77
C LEU A 16 -1.60 53.75 -15.69
N LEU A 17 -2.30 52.70 -15.20
CA LEU A 17 -3.64 52.22 -15.62
C LEU A 17 -3.84 51.64 -17.04
N ALA A 18 -4.22 50.36 -17.09
CA ALA A 18 -5.61 49.97 -17.44
C ALA A 18 -5.79 48.45 -17.32
N ALA A 19 -6.77 48.05 -16.51
CA ALA A 19 -7.33 46.71 -16.52
C ALA A 19 -8.09 46.47 -17.83
N SER A 20 -7.89 45.31 -18.44
CA SER A 20 -8.92 44.62 -19.22
C SER A 20 -8.56 43.14 -19.28
N GLY A 21 -9.47 42.31 -18.81
CA GLY A 21 -9.32 40.86 -18.87
C GLY A 21 -9.54 40.35 -20.30
N CYS A 22 -8.79 39.31 -20.65
CA CYS A 22 -9.26 38.28 -21.55
C CYS A 22 -8.92 36.93 -20.92
N ALA A 23 -9.98 36.23 -20.50
CA ALA A 23 -9.99 34.80 -20.38
C ALA A 23 -9.68 34.15 -21.74
N GLY A 24 -8.99 33.02 -21.75
CA GLY A 24 -8.99 32.12 -22.90
C GLY A 24 -7.69 31.40 -23.21
N ASN A 25 -7.61 30.16 -22.75
CA ASN A 25 -7.01 29.02 -23.43
C ASN A 25 -5.48 28.96 -23.62
N ALA A 26 -4.79 28.54 -22.57
CA ALA A 26 -3.70 27.58 -22.73
C ALA A 26 -4.26 26.18 -22.41
N LYS A 27 -4.59 25.41 -23.45
CA LYS A 27 -4.82 23.96 -23.34
C LYS A 27 -3.54 23.35 -22.75
N LYS A 28 -3.55 23.07 -21.45
CA LYS A 28 -2.55 22.21 -20.83
C LYS A 28 -2.95 20.79 -21.20
N VAL A 29 -2.19 20.19 -22.10
CA VAL A 29 -2.27 18.76 -22.40
C VAL A 29 -1.88 18.04 -21.11
N GLU A 30 -2.88 17.54 -20.38
CA GLU A 30 -2.74 16.70 -19.19
C GLU A 30 -2.17 15.34 -19.60
N ASN A 31 -0.84 15.25 -19.61
CA ASN A 31 -0.17 13.96 -19.54
C ASN A 31 -0.31 13.43 -18.10
N GLY A 32 -1.38 12.66 -17.85
CA GLY A 32 -1.49 11.48 -16.96
C GLY A 32 -0.74 11.41 -15.62
N GLN A 33 -0.20 12.49 -15.07
CA GLN A 33 0.41 12.51 -13.74
C GLN A 33 -0.67 12.87 -12.73
N PRO A 34 -0.87 12.05 -11.69
CA PRO A 34 -1.84 12.38 -10.65
C PRO A 34 -1.50 13.74 -10.05
N GLU A 35 -2.48 14.64 -9.95
CA GLU A 35 -2.35 15.92 -9.23
C GLU A 35 -1.71 15.66 -7.86
N ARG A 36 -0.50 16.18 -7.68
CA ARG A 36 0.28 16.08 -6.45
C ARG A 36 -0.20 17.16 -5.50
N ASN A 37 -0.57 16.77 -4.27
CA ASN A 37 -0.69 17.73 -3.20
C ASN A 37 0.73 18.08 -2.70
N PHE A 38 1.18 19.31 -2.92
CA PHE A 38 2.53 19.76 -2.54
C PHE A 38 2.79 19.75 -1.01
N ASN A 39 1.75 19.56 -0.20
CA ASN A 39 1.85 19.40 1.26
C ASN A 39 1.80 17.93 1.72
N ALA A 40 1.80 16.97 0.79
CA ALA A 40 1.80 15.57 1.16
C ALA A 40 3.11 15.20 1.89
N PRO A 41 3.04 14.33 2.92
CA PRO A 41 4.23 13.91 3.64
C PRO A 41 5.21 13.23 2.68
N SER A 42 6.50 13.36 2.98
CA SER A 42 7.54 12.55 2.35
C SER A 42 8.34 11.82 3.42
N LEU A 43 8.89 10.67 3.06
CA LEU A 43 9.66 9.85 3.98
C LEU A 43 10.98 9.45 3.31
N GLN A 44 12.08 9.88 3.91
CA GLN A 44 13.41 9.48 3.48
C GLN A 44 13.81 8.17 4.18
N VAL A 45 14.26 7.21 3.38
CA VAL A 45 14.72 5.90 3.84
C VAL A 45 16.16 5.73 3.38
N ASN A 46 17.07 5.38 4.27
CA ASN A 46 18.48 5.14 3.96
C ASN A 46 19.07 4.04 4.86
N ALA A 47 20.38 3.83 4.80
CA ALA A 47 21.08 2.81 5.58
C ALA A 47 20.93 2.98 7.12
N ASP A 48 20.70 4.20 7.61
CA ASP A 48 20.52 4.48 9.04
C ASP A 48 19.08 4.22 9.50
N SER A 49 18.12 4.28 8.59
CA SER A 49 16.71 4.00 8.85
C SER A 49 16.50 2.59 9.41
N LYS A 50 15.61 2.46 10.39
CA LYS A 50 15.16 1.16 10.90
C LYS A 50 13.86 0.77 10.24
N ALA A 51 13.80 -0.43 9.67
CA ALA A 51 12.63 -0.93 8.95
C ALA A 51 11.32 -0.68 9.70
N ARG A 52 11.26 -1.01 10.98
CA ARG A 52 10.04 -0.87 11.78
C ARG A 52 9.59 0.58 11.98
N GLU A 53 10.53 1.52 12.14
CA GLU A 53 10.19 2.94 12.24
C GLU A 53 9.64 3.43 10.90
N ILE A 54 10.26 3.01 9.79
CA ILE A 54 9.79 3.33 8.44
C ILE A 54 8.41 2.73 8.16
N LEU A 55 8.22 1.43 8.42
CA LEU A 55 6.95 0.73 8.21
C LEU A 55 5.81 1.31 9.04
N ALA A 56 6.10 1.89 10.21
CA ALA A 56 5.14 2.59 11.04
C ALA A 56 4.86 4.04 10.57
N ALA A 57 5.83 4.67 9.90
CA ALA A 57 5.72 6.04 9.39
C ALA A 57 5.04 6.15 8.01
N ILE A 58 4.95 5.05 7.25
CA ILE A 58 4.22 5.05 5.97
C ILE A 58 2.71 5.25 6.27
N PRO A 59 2.05 6.24 5.64
CA PRO A 59 0.61 6.45 5.79
C PRO A 59 -0.19 5.19 5.42
N GLN A 60 -1.24 4.90 6.19
CA GLN A 60 -2.00 3.66 6.01
C GLN A 60 -2.74 3.60 4.66
N GLU A 61 -3.14 4.75 4.13
CA GLU A 61 -3.76 4.94 2.83
C GLU A 61 -2.80 4.71 1.65
N SER A 62 -1.50 4.87 1.89
CA SER A 62 -0.43 4.62 0.92
C SER A 62 0.05 3.17 0.93
N LEU A 63 -0.35 2.37 1.91
CA LEU A 63 0.00 0.95 2.01
C LEU A 63 -1.01 0.08 1.26
N LEU A 64 -0.52 -0.68 0.28
CA LEU A 64 -1.26 -1.81 -0.29
C LEU A 64 -1.23 -2.97 0.70
N GLU A 65 -0.04 -3.29 1.19
CA GLU A 65 0.20 -4.31 2.20
C GLU A 65 1.58 -4.16 2.84
N ARG A 66 1.80 -4.87 3.95
CA ARG A 66 3.09 -5.06 4.58
C ARG A 66 3.14 -6.41 5.30
N PHE A 67 4.33 -6.98 5.41
CA PHE A 67 4.55 -8.14 6.25
C PHE A 67 5.97 -8.19 6.83
N GLU A 68 6.10 -8.94 7.91
CA GLU A 68 7.37 -9.32 8.53
C GLU A 68 7.45 -10.85 8.63
N THR A 69 8.58 -11.45 8.23
CA THR A 69 8.81 -12.92 8.25
C THR A 69 10.30 -13.24 8.27
N TYR A 70 10.68 -14.47 8.59
CA TYR A 70 12.04 -14.96 8.34
C TYR A 70 12.16 -15.61 6.96
N ASP A 71 13.30 -15.43 6.29
CA ASP A 71 13.67 -16.22 5.12
C ASP A 71 14.24 -17.60 5.52
N ALA A 72 14.63 -18.40 4.52
CA ALA A 72 15.21 -19.73 4.75
C ALA A 72 16.57 -19.68 5.47
N ALA A 73 17.29 -18.56 5.38
CA ALA A 73 18.56 -18.33 6.07
C ALA A 73 18.37 -17.80 7.51
N GLY A 74 17.13 -17.57 7.96
CA GLY A 74 16.82 -17.04 9.28
C GLY A 74 16.97 -15.52 9.40
N ARG A 75 17.11 -14.79 8.29
CA ARG A 75 17.15 -13.32 8.28
C ARG A 75 15.74 -12.75 8.36
N LEU A 76 15.56 -11.67 9.11
CA LEU A 76 14.26 -11.01 9.21
C LEU A 76 14.01 -10.16 7.96
N ILE A 77 12.97 -10.51 7.22
CA ILE A 77 12.52 -9.77 6.05
C ILE A 77 11.34 -8.89 6.45
N GLY A 78 11.45 -7.60 6.14
CA GLY A 78 10.34 -6.64 6.18
C GLY A 78 9.97 -6.20 4.77
N TYR A 79 8.68 -6.10 4.49
CA TYR A 79 8.16 -5.70 3.18
C TYR A 79 7.02 -4.70 3.35
N ALA A 80 6.96 -3.68 2.51
CA ALA A 80 5.80 -2.81 2.36
C ALA A 80 5.54 -2.47 0.89
N ALA A 81 4.39 -2.87 0.38
CA ALA A 81 3.89 -2.46 -0.93
C ALA A 81 3.13 -1.14 -0.82
N LEU A 82 3.30 -0.30 -1.83
CA LEU A 82 2.82 1.08 -1.86
C LEU A 82 1.84 1.28 -3.02
N THR A 83 0.78 2.05 -2.80
CA THR A 83 -0.25 2.32 -3.82
C THR A 83 0.09 3.55 -4.66
N ASP A 84 0.67 4.59 -4.04
CA ASP A 84 0.67 5.93 -4.60
C ASP A 84 2.07 6.57 -4.76
N THR A 85 3.14 5.87 -4.42
CA THR A 85 4.52 6.37 -4.63
C THR A 85 5.06 6.03 -6.02
N THR A 86 6.26 6.47 -6.38
CA THR A 86 6.93 6.03 -7.63
C THR A 86 7.41 4.58 -7.56
N MET A 87 7.76 4.12 -6.36
CA MET A 87 8.15 2.74 -6.07
C MET A 87 6.92 1.85 -5.87
N GLY A 88 7.06 0.56 -6.18
CA GLY A 88 6.00 -0.42 -5.91
C GLY A 88 6.06 -0.98 -4.50
N ALA A 89 7.26 -1.23 -3.99
CA ALA A 89 7.46 -1.71 -2.63
C ALA A 89 8.85 -1.36 -2.10
N LEU A 90 9.00 -1.38 -0.78
CA LEU A 90 10.29 -1.40 -0.08
C LEU A 90 10.54 -2.78 0.53
N VAL A 91 11.79 -3.21 0.48
CA VAL A 91 12.24 -4.47 1.07
C VAL A 91 13.39 -4.21 2.04
N PHE A 92 13.29 -4.82 3.22
CA PHE A 92 14.25 -4.71 4.30
C PHE A 92 14.77 -6.10 4.68
N VAL A 93 16.05 -6.19 5.01
CA VAL A 93 16.70 -7.39 5.55
C VAL A 93 17.37 -7.01 6.86
N ASP A 94 17.09 -7.78 7.91
CA ASP A 94 17.60 -7.58 9.27
C ASP A 94 17.42 -6.13 9.76
N GLY A 95 16.27 -5.56 9.42
CA GLY A 95 15.88 -4.21 9.81
C GLY A 95 16.51 -3.07 9.00
N LYS A 96 17.29 -3.38 7.95
CA LYS A 96 17.96 -2.41 7.08
C LYS A 96 17.41 -2.44 5.66
N LEU A 97 17.40 -1.29 4.99
CA LEU A 97 16.94 -1.19 3.60
C LEU A 97 17.82 -2.07 2.70
N LEU A 98 17.17 -3.00 1.98
CA LEU A 98 17.81 -3.73 0.90
C LEU A 98 17.60 -3.00 -0.43
N GLY A 99 16.37 -2.55 -0.67
CA GLY A 99 16.01 -1.92 -1.94
C GLY A 99 14.52 -1.81 -2.17
N SER A 100 14.15 -1.68 -3.46
CA SER A 100 12.79 -1.46 -3.90
C SER A 100 12.33 -2.47 -4.97
N LEU A 101 11.01 -2.57 -5.14
CA LEU A 101 10.40 -3.20 -6.32
C LEU A 101 9.76 -2.16 -7.22
N SER A 102 9.66 -2.49 -8.51
CA SER A 102 8.78 -1.77 -9.44
C SER A 102 7.31 -1.94 -9.03
N LYS A 103 6.44 -1.01 -9.46
CA LYS A 103 4.99 -1.13 -9.27
C LYS A 103 4.43 -2.43 -9.82
N GLN A 104 4.87 -2.81 -11.01
CA GLN A 104 4.44 -4.04 -11.67
C GLN A 104 4.81 -5.28 -10.84
N HIS A 105 6.04 -5.36 -10.33
CA HIS A 105 6.46 -6.49 -9.50
C HIS A 105 5.71 -6.51 -8.16
N ALA A 106 5.57 -5.37 -7.48
CA ALA A 106 4.81 -5.31 -6.24
C ALA A 106 3.35 -5.74 -6.43
N GLN A 107 2.71 -5.31 -7.53
CA GLN A 107 1.35 -5.70 -7.88
C GLN A 107 1.24 -7.19 -8.22
N ALA A 108 2.16 -7.73 -9.02
CA ALA A 108 2.18 -9.16 -9.36
C ALA A 108 2.37 -10.02 -8.11
N PHE A 109 3.25 -9.60 -7.21
CA PHE A 109 3.50 -10.29 -5.94
C PHE A 109 2.26 -10.31 -5.04
N TYR A 110 1.57 -9.17 -4.91
CA TYR A 110 0.31 -9.06 -4.17
C TYR A 110 -0.78 -9.97 -4.74
N ILE A 111 -1.01 -9.86 -6.06
CA ILE A 111 -2.05 -10.61 -6.78
C ILE A 111 -1.82 -12.11 -6.70
N CYS A 112 -0.59 -12.56 -6.95
CA CYS A 112 -0.31 -13.98 -6.98
C CYS A 112 -0.37 -14.62 -5.60
N ARG A 113 0.06 -13.93 -4.53
CA ARG A 113 -0.15 -14.45 -3.17
C ARG A 113 -1.64 -14.49 -2.81
N GLY A 114 -2.42 -13.51 -3.25
CA GLY A 114 -3.88 -13.53 -3.14
C GLY A 114 -4.55 -14.68 -3.88
N HIS A 115 -4.11 -14.96 -5.12
CA HIS A 115 -4.59 -16.09 -5.92
C HIS A 115 -4.37 -17.43 -5.21
N VAL A 116 -3.19 -17.63 -4.60
CA VAL A 116 -2.92 -18.84 -3.82
C VAL A 116 -3.89 -19.01 -2.65
N MET A 117 -4.51 -17.93 -2.15
CA MET A 117 -5.47 -18.01 -1.02
C MET A 117 -6.82 -18.54 -1.45
N ALA A 118 -7.09 -18.61 -2.76
CA ALA A 118 -8.26 -19.29 -3.30
C ALA A 118 -8.09 -20.82 -3.34
N ILE A 119 -6.86 -21.34 -3.20
CA ILE A 119 -6.59 -22.78 -3.19
C ILE A 119 -6.89 -23.33 -1.79
N ALA A 120 -7.69 -24.40 -1.73
CA ALA A 120 -8.14 -24.99 -0.47
C ALA A 120 -6.95 -25.36 0.45
N LYS A 121 -7.05 -24.96 1.72
CA LYS A 121 -6.07 -25.23 2.79
C LYS A 121 -4.66 -24.67 2.55
N ARG A 122 -4.48 -23.78 1.56
CA ARG A 122 -3.18 -23.18 1.27
C ARG A 122 -3.12 -21.75 1.80
N TYR A 123 -1.98 -21.40 2.40
CA TYR A 123 -1.67 -20.03 2.82
C TYR A 123 -0.27 -19.68 2.33
N TRP A 124 -0.03 -18.45 1.87
CA TRP A 124 1.15 -18.17 1.05
C TRP A 124 2.42 -18.33 1.89
N ALA A 125 2.28 -18.05 3.19
CA ALA A 125 3.36 -18.17 4.14
C ALA A 125 3.73 -19.62 4.49
N SER A 126 2.93 -20.63 4.12
CA SER A 126 3.37 -22.03 4.21
C SER A 126 4.57 -22.28 3.31
N GLU A 127 4.74 -21.47 2.26
CA GLU A 127 5.85 -21.49 1.31
C GLU A 127 6.66 -20.19 1.36
N ALA A 128 6.61 -19.46 2.49
CA ALA A 128 7.23 -18.14 2.63
C ALA A 128 8.68 -18.11 2.11
N GLY A 129 9.48 -19.13 2.43
CA GLY A 129 10.87 -19.22 1.98
C GLY A 129 11.02 -19.10 0.45
N ALA A 130 10.24 -19.86 -0.32
CA ALA A 130 10.28 -19.83 -1.79
C ALA A 130 9.79 -18.49 -2.35
N TRP A 131 8.72 -17.93 -1.78
CA TRP A 131 8.22 -16.60 -2.17
C TRP A 131 9.28 -15.51 -1.94
N LEU A 132 9.98 -15.57 -0.80
CA LEU A 132 10.99 -14.61 -0.42
C LEU A 132 12.27 -14.73 -1.26
N GLU A 133 12.66 -15.94 -1.64
CA GLU A 133 13.82 -16.14 -2.52
C GLU A 133 13.64 -15.37 -3.84
N THR A 134 12.51 -15.59 -4.52
CA THR A 134 12.19 -14.89 -5.76
C THR A 134 11.92 -13.40 -5.54
N LEU A 135 11.32 -13.02 -4.41
CA LEU A 135 11.17 -11.61 -4.00
C LEU A 135 12.52 -10.91 -3.98
N LEU A 136 13.46 -11.44 -3.20
CA LEU A 136 14.78 -10.86 -2.99
C LEU A 136 15.60 -10.83 -4.29
N ALA A 137 15.45 -11.82 -5.16
CA ALA A 137 16.10 -11.85 -6.49
C ALA A 137 15.59 -10.73 -7.43
N ASN A 138 14.39 -10.21 -7.20
CA ASN A 138 13.78 -9.14 -8.02
C ASN A 138 13.87 -7.75 -7.38
N VAL A 139 14.48 -7.63 -6.20
CA VAL A 139 14.74 -6.35 -5.56
C VAL A 139 15.82 -5.59 -6.33
N ARG A 140 15.53 -4.32 -6.65
CA ARG A 140 16.55 -3.39 -7.11
C ARG A 140 17.23 -2.78 -5.88
N PRO A 141 18.54 -3.01 -5.68
CA PRO A 141 19.23 -2.46 -4.52
C PRO A 141 19.16 -0.93 -4.50
N GLU A 142 18.87 -0.35 -3.34
CA GLU A 142 18.82 1.10 -3.13
C GLU A 142 19.60 1.46 -1.87
N SER A 143 20.47 2.46 -1.93
CA SER A 143 21.16 2.99 -0.75
C SER A 143 20.34 4.06 -0.02
N ALA A 144 19.46 4.75 -0.76
CA ALA A 144 18.49 5.69 -0.23
C ALA A 144 17.28 5.80 -1.15
N VAL A 145 16.10 5.99 -0.57
CA VAL A 145 14.83 6.20 -1.28
C VAL A 145 14.10 7.37 -0.66
N LEU A 146 13.54 8.24 -1.50
CA LEU A 146 12.56 9.24 -1.08
C LEU A 146 11.17 8.76 -1.47
N LEU A 147 10.34 8.46 -0.47
CA LEU A 147 8.92 8.20 -0.69
C LEU A 147 8.17 9.53 -0.70
N GLU A 148 7.69 9.91 -1.88
CA GLU A 148 6.75 11.03 -2.04
C GLU A 148 5.33 10.46 -2.06
N PHE A 149 4.54 10.73 -1.02
CA PHE A 149 3.14 10.32 -0.97
C PHE A 149 2.29 11.34 -1.73
N THR A 150 1.15 10.92 -2.28
CA THR A 150 0.27 11.83 -3.03
C THR A 150 -0.58 12.72 -2.12
N GLY A 151 -0.72 12.34 -0.84
CA GLY A 151 -1.56 13.02 0.14
C GLY A 151 -3.06 12.92 -0.18
N ARG A 152 -3.45 11.99 -1.06
CA ARG A 152 -4.85 11.72 -1.38
C ARG A 152 -5.49 10.96 -0.23
N SER A 153 -6.54 11.54 0.36
CA SER A 153 -7.39 10.82 1.30
C SER A 153 -7.98 9.57 0.64
N THR A 154 -8.31 8.54 1.42
CA THR A 154 -8.94 7.30 0.93
C THR A 154 -10.13 7.57 -0.01
N MET A 155 -10.94 8.60 0.28
CA MET A 155 -12.06 9.04 -0.56
C MET A 155 -11.62 9.63 -1.91
N GLN A 156 -10.53 10.39 -1.96
CA GLN A 156 -9.96 10.92 -3.21
C GLN A 156 -9.30 9.81 -4.04
N SER A 157 -8.67 8.83 -3.39
CA SER A 157 -8.14 7.62 -4.05
C SER A 157 -9.25 6.77 -4.67
N ILE A 158 -10.41 6.65 -4.00
CA ILE A 158 -11.61 6.01 -4.56
C ILE A 158 -12.16 6.80 -5.75
N LYS A 159 -12.26 8.13 -5.63
CA LYS A 159 -12.76 8.99 -6.72
C LYS A 159 -11.87 8.91 -7.97
N SER A 160 -10.55 8.95 -7.80
CA SER A 160 -9.61 8.80 -8.92
C SER A 160 -9.56 7.38 -9.48
N ALA A 161 -9.83 6.35 -8.67
CA ALA A 161 -10.04 4.99 -9.17
C ALA A 161 -11.34 4.91 -10.01
N THR A 162 -12.43 5.56 -9.61
CA THR A 162 -13.68 5.59 -10.41
C THR A 162 -13.58 6.39 -11.71
N GLU A 163 -12.62 7.30 -11.83
CA GLU A 163 -12.33 8.05 -13.08
C GLU A 163 -11.32 7.30 -13.99
N ASN A 164 -10.80 6.15 -13.53
CA ASN A 164 -10.04 5.23 -14.37
C ASN A 164 -11.03 4.20 -14.98
N PRO A 165 -11.21 4.14 -16.30
CA PRO A 165 -12.17 3.23 -16.94
C PRO A 165 -11.85 1.74 -16.69
N LEU A 166 -10.65 1.41 -16.21
CA LEU A 166 -10.26 0.06 -15.78
C LEU A 166 -10.71 -0.35 -14.38
N LEU A 167 -11.19 0.61 -13.56
CA LEU A 167 -11.58 0.40 -12.18
C LEU A 167 -13.04 0.79 -11.92
N GLY A 168 -13.82 1.09 -12.97
CA GLY A 168 -15.26 1.39 -12.90
C GLY A 168 -16.13 0.28 -12.27
N GLY A 169 -15.57 -0.92 -12.10
CA GLY A 169 -16.17 -2.05 -11.38
C GLY A 169 -15.79 -2.17 -9.89
N LEU A 170 -14.77 -1.46 -9.39
CA LEU A 170 -14.39 -1.43 -7.97
C LEU A 170 -15.14 -0.29 -7.26
N LYS A 171 -16.48 -0.34 -7.35
CA LYS A 171 -17.33 0.47 -6.47
C LYS A 171 -17.24 -0.11 -5.06
N ALA A 172 -16.73 0.72 -4.15
CA ALA A 172 -16.57 0.47 -2.72
C ALA A 172 -15.40 -0.47 -2.36
N ILE A 173 -15.05 -0.47 -1.08
CA ILE A 173 -14.02 -1.29 -0.42
C ILE A 173 -12.64 -0.60 -0.31
N ILE A 174 -12.60 0.62 0.25
CA ILE A 174 -11.77 0.95 1.43
C ILE A 174 -12.54 2.05 2.18
N GLY A 175 -13.57 1.65 2.92
CA GLY A 175 -14.42 2.54 3.70
C GLY A 175 -15.30 1.79 4.70
N MET A 176 -14.89 0.59 5.10
CA MET A 176 -15.56 -0.18 6.15
C MET A 176 -14.51 -0.50 7.21
N GLY A 177 -14.43 0.43 8.14
CA GLY A 177 -13.51 0.50 9.27
C GLY A 177 -13.73 1.81 10.03
N THR A 178 -14.24 2.85 9.36
CA THR A 178 -14.80 4.05 9.98
C THR A 178 -16.24 4.19 9.52
N ASN A 179 -17.20 3.90 10.42
CA ASN A 179 -18.58 4.35 10.28
C ASN A 179 -18.73 5.61 11.16
N PRO A 180 -18.66 6.83 10.60
CA PRO A 180 -18.72 8.07 11.39
C PRO A 180 -20.14 8.47 11.81
N LEU A 181 -21.17 7.66 11.55
CA LEU A 181 -22.59 8.02 11.77
C LEU A 181 -23.38 7.04 12.63
N LYS A 182 -22.74 6.34 13.57
CA LYS A 182 -23.44 5.68 14.71
C LYS A 182 -23.32 6.47 16.02
N VAL A 183 -23.06 7.77 15.93
CA VAL A 183 -23.27 8.71 17.04
C VAL A 183 -24.74 9.12 17.02
N ILE A 184 -25.38 9.17 18.19
CA ILE A 184 -26.82 9.44 18.45
C ILE A 184 -27.69 8.17 18.59
N SER A 185 -27.29 7.31 19.52
CA SER A 185 -28.11 6.77 20.63
C SER A 185 -27.11 6.05 21.54
N THR A 186 -26.94 6.30 22.83
CA THR A 186 -27.87 6.65 23.90
C THR A 186 -26.96 7.02 25.08
N LEU A 187 -27.34 7.98 25.92
CA LEU A 187 -26.54 8.48 27.06
C LEU A 187 -26.28 7.46 28.20
N ASN A 188 -26.51 6.17 27.98
CA ASN A 188 -26.10 5.05 28.86
C ASN A 188 -24.98 4.17 28.28
N ASN A 189 -24.61 4.33 27.01
CA ASN A 189 -23.60 3.48 26.34
C ASN A 189 -22.19 4.07 26.32
N ALA A 190 -21.98 5.27 26.88
CA ALA A 190 -20.70 5.95 26.84
C ALA A 190 -19.60 5.21 27.62
N ARG A 191 -19.96 4.50 28.70
CA ARG A 191 -18.97 3.74 29.49
C ARG A 191 -18.53 2.46 28.78
N ASP A 192 -19.46 1.73 28.19
CA ASP A 192 -19.15 0.50 27.45
C ASP A 192 -18.43 0.80 26.14
N GLN A 193 -18.75 1.92 25.48
CA GLN A 193 -18.01 2.40 24.31
C GLN A 193 -16.60 2.85 24.67
N TYR A 194 -16.42 3.49 25.82
CA TYR A 194 -15.10 3.90 26.31
C TYR A 194 -14.24 2.69 26.68
N GLN A 195 -14.78 1.73 27.44
CA GLN A 195 -14.08 0.47 27.77
C GLN A 195 -13.73 -0.35 26.52
N ALA A 196 -14.64 -0.45 25.55
CA ALA A 196 -14.35 -1.11 24.28
C ALA A 196 -13.25 -0.38 23.49
N SER A 197 -13.23 0.95 23.54
CA SER A 197 -12.17 1.76 22.91
C SER A 197 -10.81 1.60 23.60
N GLU A 198 -10.78 1.55 24.94
CA GLU A 198 -9.55 1.30 25.69
C GLU A 198 -9.01 -0.09 25.42
N GLN A 199 -9.88 -1.12 25.47
CA GLN A 199 -9.49 -2.48 25.14
C GLN A 199 -8.96 -2.59 23.70
N PHE A 200 -9.63 -1.95 22.74
CA PHE A 200 -9.17 -1.93 21.35
C PHE A 200 -7.78 -1.29 21.22
N ALA A 201 -7.55 -0.14 21.88
CA ALA A 201 -6.26 0.54 21.86
C ALA A 201 -5.14 -0.28 22.55
N ASP A 202 -5.46 -0.96 23.65
CA ASP A 202 -4.52 -1.85 24.34
C ASP A 202 -4.17 -3.08 23.51
N GLU A 203 -5.17 -3.69 22.84
CA GLU A 203 -4.96 -4.79 21.90
C GLU A 203 -4.11 -4.32 20.71
N GLU A 204 -4.42 -3.18 20.09
CA GLU A 204 -3.66 -2.62 18.97
C GLU A 204 -2.19 -2.38 19.38
N LYS A 205 -1.98 -1.77 20.54
CA LYS A 205 -0.65 -1.56 21.12
C LYS A 205 0.07 -2.88 21.36
N GLY A 206 -0.60 -3.87 21.96
CA GLY A 206 -0.02 -5.19 22.21
C GLY A 206 0.34 -5.94 20.94
N LEU A 207 -0.54 -5.92 19.93
CA LEU A 207 -0.33 -6.57 18.63
C LEU A 207 0.84 -5.92 17.89
N SER A 208 0.97 -4.59 17.96
CA SER A 208 2.10 -3.87 17.38
C SER A 208 3.45 -4.29 17.97
N GLN A 209 3.49 -4.85 19.18
CA GLN A 209 4.71 -5.30 19.84
C GLN A 209 5.14 -6.71 19.47
N LEU A 210 4.31 -7.47 18.76
CA LEU A 210 4.63 -8.83 18.33
C LEU A 210 5.68 -8.83 17.21
N ARG A 211 6.42 -9.94 17.09
CA ARG A 211 7.42 -10.18 16.04
C ARG A 211 7.36 -11.63 15.58
N PRO A 212 7.81 -11.91 14.34
CA PRO A 212 8.22 -13.25 13.98
C PRO A 212 9.18 -13.86 15.01
N GLY A 213 8.95 -15.11 15.37
CA GLY A 213 9.69 -15.86 16.39
C GLY A 213 9.06 -15.83 17.79
N MET A 214 8.16 -14.90 18.08
CA MET A 214 7.43 -14.90 19.36
C MET A 214 6.42 -16.07 19.43
N SER A 215 6.12 -16.54 20.63
CA SER A 215 5.24 -17.70 20.82
C SER A 215 3.75 -17.37 20.58
N GLU A 216 2.99 -18.40 20.22
CA GLU A 216 1.52 -18.34 20.13
C GLU A 216 0.89 -17.83 21.42
N GLN A 217 1.37 -18.32 22.57
CA GLN A 217 0.85 -17.92 23.88
C GLN A 217 1.00 -16.42 24.11
N ARG A 218 2.04 -15.78 23.57
CA ARG A 218 2.22 -14.33 23.70
C ARG A 218 1.19 -13.58 22.87
N LEU A 219 0.91 -14.05 21.65
CA LEU A 219 -0.12 -13.47 20.77
C LEU A 219 -1.53 -13.62 21.40
N VAL A 220 -1.90 -14.81 21.84
CA VAL A 220 -3.24 -15.08 22.39
C VAL A 220 -3.49 -14.35 23.72
N ARG A 221 -2.44 -14.03 24.49
CA ARG A 221 -2.54 -13.18 25.69
C ARG A 221 -2.82 -11.72 25.37
N VAL A 222 -2.43 -11.23 24.20
CA VAL A 222 -2.76 -9.88 23.74
C VAL A 222 -4.22 -9.84 23.33
N ALA A 223 -4.61 -10.71 22.41
CA ALA A 223 -5.99 -10.79 21.92
C ALA A 223 -6.31 -12.20 21.43
N ARG A 224 -7.55 -12.64 21.64
CA ARG A 224 -8.04 -13.91 21.07
C ARG A 224 -8.27 -13.73 19.56
N PRO A 225 -7.93 -14.74 18.74
CA PRO A 225 -8.21 -14.68 17.31
C PRO A 225 -9.71 -14.52 17.07
N GLN A 226 -10.07 -13.63 16.15
CA GLN A 226 -11.46 -13.40 15.74
C GLN A 226 -11.89 -14.41 14.68
N ASP A 227 -10.93 -14.90 13.91
CA ASP A 227 -11.10 -15.95 12.94
C ASP A 227 -9.84 -16.81 12.86
N LEU A 228 -10.00 -18.09 12.52
CA LEU A 228 -8.94 -19.08 12.52
C LEU A 228 -9.07 -19.99 11.30
N LEU A 229 -7.95 -20.23 10.63
CA LEU A 229 -7.85 -21.22 9.56
C LEU A 229 -6.73 -22.20 9.84
N PHE A 230 -7.02 -23.50 9.74
CA PHE A 230 -5.99 -24.54 9.68
C PHE A 230 -5.55 -24.74 8.24
N VAL A 231 -4.24 -24.70 8.01
CA VAL A 231 -3.63 -24.82 6.67
C VAL A 231 -2.49 -25.82 6.72
N ASP A 232 -2.01 -26.21 5.54
CA ASP A 232 -0.84 -27.06 5.47
C ASP A 232 0.37 -26.36 6.12
N GLY A 233 0.97 -27.03 7.11
CA GLY A 233 2.14 -26.54 7.84
C GLY A 233 1.84 -25.55 8.99
N GLY A 234 0.59 -25.20 9.29
CA GLY A 234 0.31 -24.30 10.40
C GLY A 234 -1.13 -23.83 10.57
N MET A 235 -1.30 -22.69 11.22
CA MET A 235 -2.59 -22.03 11.39
C MET A 235 -2.48 -20.53 11.17
N VAL A 236 -3.54 -19.94 10.61
CA VAL A 236 -3.69 -18.50 10.46
C VAL A 236 -4.61 -18.01 11.57
N LEU A 237 -4.10 -17.11 12.40
CA LEU A 237 -4.85 -16.40 13.43
C LEU A 237 -5.16 -14.99 12.90
N SER A 238 -6.42 -14.73 12.59
CA SER A 238 -6.85 -13.49 11.94
C SER A 238 -7.57 -12.57 12.91
N TYR A 239 -7.25 -11.28 12.81
CA TYR A 239 -7.81 -10.20 13.60
C TYR A 239 -8.32 -9.09 12.66
N PRO A 240 -9.44 -9.31 11.92
CA PRO A 240 -9.97 -8.34 10.97
C PRO A 240 -10.18 -6.94 11.55
N SER A 241 -10.65 -6.81 12.80
CA SER A 241 -10.82 -5.49 13.44
C SER A 241 -9.51 -4.72 13.58
N HIS A 242 -8.39 -5.43 13.70
CA HIS A 242 -7.03 -4.88 13.81
C HIS A 242 -6.26 -4.93 12.48
N ARG A 243 -6.93 -5.34 11.40
CA ARG A 243 -6.38 -5.45 10.04
C ARG A 243 -5.05 -6.23 10.01
N VAL A 244 -4.96 -7.34 10.74
CA VAL A 244 -3.74 -8.16 10.80
C VAL A 244 -4.09 -9.64 10.84
N ASP A 245 -3.30 -10.47 10.17
CA ASP A 245 -3.25 -11.91 10.39
C ASP A 245 -1.84 -12.37 10.73
N TYR A 246 -1.78 -13.44 11.53
CA TYR A 246 -0.55 -14.08 11.97
C TYR A 246 -0.54 -15.50 11.45
N PHE A 247 0.50 -15.89 10.73
CA PHE A 247 0.73 -17.29 10.40
C PHE A 247 1.61 -17.92 11.48
N MET A 248 1.11 -19.00 12.06
CA MET A 248 1.74 -19.73 13.15
C MET A 248 2.21 -21.10 12.65
N ALA A 249 3.46 -21.43 12.92
CA ALA A 249 4.00 -22.77 12.72
C ALA A 249 4.96 -23.12 13.85
N ALA A 250 4.98 -24.39 14.25
CA ALA A 250 5.80 -24.90 15.34
C ALA A 250 5.70 -24.05 16.63
N GLY A 251 4.49 -23.60 16.98
CA GLY A 251 4.21 -22.82 18.21
C GLY A 251 4.72 -21.37 18.20
N SER A 252 5.20 -20.86 17.06
CA SER A 252 5.74 -19.50 16.94
C SER A 252 5.14 -18.73 15.76
N ILE A 253 5.11 -17.41 15.88
CA ILE A 253 4.73 -16.50 14.79
C ILE A 253 5.79 -16.63 13.70
N ARG A 254 5.38 -17.02 12.50
CA ARG A 254 6.24 -17.07 11.32
C ARG A 254 6.08 -15.83 10.47
N VAL A 255 4.85 -15.37 10.31
CA VAL A 255 4.52 -14.18 9.52
C VAL A 255 3.54 -13.30 10.28
N ILE A 256 3.77 -12.00 10.19
CA ILE A 256 2.79 -10.96 10.52
C ILE A 256 2.43 -10.27 9.20
N GLN A 257 1.16 -10.24 8.83
CA GLN A 257 0.70 -9.71 7.55
C GLN A 257 -0.43 -8.69 7.78
N GLN A 258 -0.33 -7.55 7.08
CA GLN A 258 -1.28 -6.44 7.18
C GLN A 258 -1.54 -5.85 5.80
N PRO A 259 -2.79 -5.62 5.38
CA PRO A 259 -4.03 -5.99 6.08
C PRO A 259 -4.16 -7.52 6.24
N SER A 260 -5.12 -7.97 7.05
CA SER A 260 -5.41 -9.40 7.22
C SER A 260 -5.73 -10.04 5.87
N PHE A 261 -4.79 -10.82 5.36
CA PHE A 261 -4.84 -11.31 3.98
C PHE A 261 -5.86 -12.44 3.84
N TYR A 262 -5.92 -13.31 4.83
CA TYR A 262 -6.95 -14.35 4.90
C TYR A 262 -8.38 -13.76 4.98
N PHE A 263 -8.57 -12.66 5.71
CA PHE A 263 -9.88 -12.01 5.75
C PHE A 263 -10.23 -11.39 4.39
N LEU A 264 -9.28 -10.69 3.77
CA LEU A 264 -9.49 -10.07 2.47
C LEU A 264 -9.75 -11.08 1.36
N SER A 265 -9.05 -12.22 1.33
CA SER A 265 -9.25 -13.24 0.29
C SER A 265 -10.66 -13.82 0.28
N ARG A 266 -11.32 -13.90 1.44
CA ARG A 266 -12.70 -14.42 1.52
C ARG A 266 -13.77 -13.35 1.33
N THR A 267 -13.51 -12.12 1.78
CA THR A 267 -14.52 -11.06 1.78
C THR A 267 -14.42 -10.14 0.58
N ASN A 268 -13.23 -10.01 -0.01
CA ASN A 268 -12.90 -9.03 -1.04
C ASN A 268 -11.89 -9.61 -2.05
N ALA A 269 -12.13 -10.84 -2.51
CA ALA A 269 -11.24 -11.56 -3.44
C ALA A 269 -10.89 -10.77 -4.72
N ALA A 270 -11.81 -9.90 -5.17
CA ALA A 270 -11.63 -9.04 -6.35
C ALA A 270 -10.43 -8.09 -6.22
N LEU A 271 -9.95 -7.79 -5.02
CA LEU A 271 -8.73 -7.00 -4.83
C LEU A 271 -7.48 -7.70 -5.40
N PHE A 272 -7.50 -9.02 -5.51
CA PHE A 272 -6.42 -9.83 -6.06
C PHE A 272 -6.56 -10.07 -7.56
N TYR A 273 -7.46 -9.35 -8.22
CA TYR A 273 -7.68 -9.47 -9.65
C TYR A 273 -7.00 -8.32 -10.41
N ALA A 274 -6.23 -8.66 -11.43
CA ALA A 274 -5.89 -7.72 -12.49
C ALA A 274 -6.13 -8.37 -13.86
N PRO A 275 -6.71 -7.62 -14.82
CA PRO A 275 -6.78 -8.06 -16.21
C PRO A 275 -5.39 -8.41 -16.77
N GLY A 276 -5.33 -9.40 -17.66
CA GLY A 276 -4.07 -9.86 -18.26
C GLY A 276 -3.16 -10.67 -17.33
N THR A 277 -3.62 -11.03 -16.13
CA THR A 277 -2.81 -11.89 -15.24
C THR A 277 -2.72 -13.31 -15.79
N ARG A 278 -1.49 -13.80 -15.98
CA ARG A 278 -1.21 -15.21 -16.28
C ARG A 278 -1.24 -16.02 -14.99
N TRP A 279 -2.43 -16.48 -14.60
CA TRP A 279 -2.64 -17.20 -13.33
C TRP A 279 -1.77 -18.44 -13.16
N THR A 280 -1.39 -19.11 -14.25
CA THR A 280 -0.45 -20.25 -14.23
C THR A 280 0.95 -19.88 -13.76
N ASP A 281 1.32 -18.61 -13.86
CA ASP A 281 2.60 -18.09 -13.37
C ASP A 281 2.51 -17.61 -11.91
N CYS A 282 1.32 -17.59 -11.30
CA CYS A 282 1.15 -17.21 -9.88
C CYS A 282 1.61 -18.31 -8.92
N THR A 283 2.91 -18.50 -8.90
CA THR A 283 3.67 -19.44 -8.07
C THR A 283 4.82 -18.68 -7.38
N ALA A 284 5.43 -19.29 -6.36
CA ALA A 284 6.52 -18.66 -5.63
C ALA A 284 7.72 -18.32 -6.53
N GLU A 285 7.94 -19.09 -7.58
CA GLU A 285 9.07 -18.99 -8.51
C GLU A 285 8.79 -18.06 -9.69
N ARG A 286 7.52 -17.97 -10.14
CA ARG A 286 7.16 -17.34 -11.42
C ARG A 286 6.27 -16.10 -11.33
N TRP A 287 5.88 -15.68 -10.13
CA TRP A 287 5.03 -14.49 -9.97
C TRP A 287 5.55 -13.23 -10.67
N PRO A 288 6.88 -12.96 -10.84
CA PRO A 288 7.32 -11.75 -11.55
C PRO A 288 6.86 -11.71 -13.00
N GLN A 289 6.59 -12.87 -13.60
CA GLN A 289 6.10 -12.98 -14.97
C GLN A 289 4.57 -12.99 -15.07
N ALA A 290 3.84 -12.99 -13.96
CA ALA A 290 2.38 -13.13 -13.98
C ALA A 290 1.65 -11.92 -14.57
N LEU A 291 2.27 -10.74 -14.55
CA LEU A 291 1.76 -9.53 -15.20
C LEU A 291 2.70 -9.10 -16.32
N SER A 292 2.21 -9.05 -17.56
CA SER A 292 2.99 -8.45 -18.66
C SER A 292 2.76 -6.94 -18.73
N ALA A 293 3.80 -6.18 -19.10
CA ALA A 293 3.71 -4.73 -19.24
C ALA A 293 2.94 -4.29 -20.51
N GLU A 294 2.74 -5.22 -21.45
CA GLU A 294 2.08 -4.96 -22.74
C GLU A 294 0.57 -5.17 -22.65
N GLU A 295 0.11 -6.21 -21.95
CA GLU A 295 -1.33 -6.50 -21.79
C GLU A 295 -2.02 -5.45 -20.90
N ILE A 296 -1.34 -4.93 -19.88
CA ILE A 296 -1.86 -3.83 -19.04
C ILE A 296 -2.05 -2.54 -19.87
N LYS A 297 -1.14 -2.26 -20.81
CA LYS A 297 -1.24 -1.08 -21.68
C LYS A 297 -2.35 -1.24 -22.72
N GLU A 298 -2.52 -2.44 -23.28
CA GLU A 298 -3.56 -2.71 -24.27
C GLU A 298 -4.96 -2.65 -23.63
N VAL A 299 -5.14 -3.25 -22.45
CA VAL A 299 -6.40 -3.18 -21.69
C VAL A 299 -6.71 -1.74 -21.27
N ALA A 300 -5.71 -0.96 -20.82
CA ALA A 300 -5.89 0.47 -20.54
C ALA A 300 -6.27 1.28 -21.78
N ARG A 301 -5.76 0.91 -22.96
CA ARG A 301 -6.06 1.55 -24.23
C ARG A 301 -7.49 1.25 -24.67
N GLU A 302 -7.94 -0.01 -24.55
CA GLU A 302 -9.30 -0.46 -24.87
C GLU A 302 -10.34 0.22 -23.96
N ALA A 303 -10.10 0.27 -22.65
CA ALA A 303 -10.99 0.93 -21.71
C ALA A 303 -11.10 2.45 -21.94
N ALA A 304 -10.02 3.10 -22.40
CA ALA A 304 -10.05 4.50 -22.81
C ALA A 304 -10.83 4.74 -24.12
N THR A 305 -10.88 3.73 -25.01
CA THR A 305 -11.65 3.80 -26.26
C THR A 305 -13.14 3.50 -26.03
N GLU A 306 -13.50 2.64 -25.09
CA GLU A 306 -14.90 2.40 -24.71
C GLU A 306 -15.53 3.61 -23.97
N SER A 307 -14.78 4.30 -23.12
CA SER A 307 -15.27 5.50 -22.42
C SER A 307 -15.56 6.69 -23.33
N THR A 308 -15.07 6.69 -24.58
CA THR A 308 -15.34 7.73 -25.58
C THR A 308 -16.51 7.38 -26.50
N ALA A 309 -17.08 6.18 -26.39
CA ALA A 309 -18.17 5.69 -27.25
C ALA A 309 -19.58 5.79 -26.62
N ILE A 310 -19.78 6.65 -25.60
CA ILE A 310 -21.15 6.99 -25.15
C ILE A 310 -21.76 7.94 -26.19
N PRO A 311 -22.85 7.56 -26.90
CA PRO A 311 -23.55 8.49 -27.78
C PRO A 311 -24.17 9.57 -26.91
N GLN A 312 -23.81 10.83 -27.17
CA GLN A 312 -24.54 11.96 -26.59
C GLN A 312 -25.97 11.96 -27.16
N PRO A 313 -26.99 12.26 -26.33
CA PRO A 313 -28.38 12.35 -26.80
C PRO A 313 -28.58 13.47 -27.82
#